data_AF-A0A1Y1WLI2-F1
#
_entry.id   AF-A0A1Y1WLI2-F1
#
_cell.length_a   1.000
_cell.length_b   1.000
_cell.length_c   1.000
_cell.angle_alpha   90.00
_cell.angle_beta   90.00
_cell.angle_gamma   90.00
#
_symmetry.space_group_name_H-M   'P 1'
#
loop_
_entity.id
_entity.type
_entity.pdbx_description
1 polymer ?
#
loop_
_entity_poly.entity_id
_entity_poly.type
_entity_poly.pdbx_seq_one_letter_code
_entity_poly.pdbx_strand_id
1 'polypeptide(L)'
;MMNGFALFRGLTSRTPATAIFARAMSTGTPAGGAQSALEVRMKFASNLNSMVANQGASVVGRSVPVASGGANRAYMRLNRILSDNGIRRELQLRRRYEKPKYKRQRLRQESHARRFKEEVKQKVHLIMRMKNWGM
;
A
#
# COMPACT_ATOMS: atom_id res chain seq x y z
N MET A 1 -38.67 28.58 29.85
CA MET A 1 -38.03 27.66 30.81
C MET A 1 -36.92 26.95 30.06
N MET A 2 -35.73 27.55 29.98
CA MET A 2 -34.55 27.21 30.81
C MET A 2 -34.28 25.70 30.86
N ASN A 3 -33.22 25.25 30.19
CA ASN A 3 -32.06 24.61 30.83
C ASN A 3 -30.94 24.40 29.80
N GLY A 4 -29.75 24.91 30.14
CA GLY A 4 -28.60 25.02 29.26
C GLY A 4 -27.91 23.68 29.01
N PHE A 5 -27.44 23.49 27.77
CA PHE A 5 -26.58 22.39 27.40
C PHE A 5 -25.14 22.90 27.30
N ALA A 6 -24.28 22.30 28.11
CA ALA A 6 -22.94 22.76 28.40
C ALA A 6 -22.01 22.73 27.17
N LEU A 7 -21.22 23.79 27.07
CA LEU A 7 -19.93 23.82 26.38
C LEU A 7 -19.02 22.73 26.97
N PHE A 8 -18.60 21.77 26.15
CA PHE A 8 -17.41 20.97 26.43
C PHE A 8 -16.47 20.99 25.22
N ARG A 9 -15.42 21.82 25.32
CA ARG A 9 -14.20 21.69 24.53
C ARG A 9 -13.45 20.47 25.03
N GLY A 10 -13.43 19.38 24.27
CA GLY A 10 -12.62 18.19 24.53
C GLY A 10 -11.63 17.96 23.39
N LEU A 11 -10.34 18.02 23.71
CA LEU A 11 -9.22 17.63 22.87
C LEU A 11 -9.46 16.23 22.27
N THR A 12 -9.42 16.09 20.95
CA THR A 12 -9.22 14.77 20.33
C THR A 12 -7.74 14.44 20.42
N SER A 13 -7.40 13.58 21.37
CA SER A 13 -6.07 12.99 21.50
C SER A 13 -5.77 12.13 20.27
N ARG A 14 -4.69 12.51 19.61
CA ARG A 14 -3.94 11.74 18.63
C ARG A 14 -3.57 10.39 19.24
N THR A 15 -4.22 9.31 18.81
CA THR A 15 -3.78 7.94 19.11
C THR A 15 -3.18 7.31 17.84
N PRO A 16 -1.97 6.73 17.91
CA PRO A 16 -1.30 6.15 16.75
C PRO A 16 -1.95 4.82 16.34
N ALA A 17 -2.00 4.61 15.03
CA ALA A 17 -2.57 3.47 14.32
C ALA A 17 -1.96 2.10 14.72
N THR A 18 -2.35 1.58 15.89
CA THR A 18 -1.93 0.26 16.39
C THR A 18 -3.08 -0.61 16.90
N ALA A 19 -4.34 -0.20 16.71
CA ALA A 19 -5.50 -0.86 17.33
C ALA A 19 -6.54 -1.42 16.32
N ILE A 20 -6.10 -2.12 15.26
CA ILE A 20 -7.03 -2.85 14.37
C ILE A 20 -6.78 -4.38 14.33
N PHE A 21 -5.78 -4.91 15.03
CA PHE A 21 -5.47 -6.35 14.96
C PHE A 21 -5.70 -7.11 16.27
N ALA A 22 -6.83 -6.84 16.93
CA ALA A 22 -7.28 -7.58 18.10
C ALA A 22 -8.65 -8.24 17.84
N ARG A 23 -8.72 -9.15 16.87
CA ARG A 23 -9.85 -10.09 16.72
C ARG A 23 -9.46 -11.35 15.97
N ALA A 24 -8.73 -12.23 16.66
CA ALA A 24 -8.70 -13.68 16.44
C ALA A 24 -7.74 -14.32 17.47
N MET A 25 -8.11 -14.25 18.75
CA MET A 25 -7.58 -15.15 19.78
C MET A 25 -8.76 -16.01 20.23
N SER A 26 -8.77 -17.27 19.80
CA SER A 26 -9.43 -18.44 20.42
C SER A 26 -9.82 -19.42 19.31
N THR A 27 -8.97 -20.43 19.13
CA THR A 27 -9.32 -21.83 18.81
C THR A 27 -8.03 -22.60 18.54
N GLY A 28 -7.76 -23.58 19.42
CA GLY A 28 -6.84 -24.69 19.17
C GLY A 28 -5.35 -24.36 19.08
N THR A 29 -4.63 -24.58 20.18
CA THR A 29 -3.20 -24.89 20.13
C THR A 29 -3.06 -26.37 19.74
N PRO A 30 -2.44 -26.75 18.61
CA PRO A 30 -1.99 -28.11 18.41
C PRO A 30 -0.60 -28.27 19.02
N ALA A 31 -0.46 -29.28 19.88
CA ALA A 31 0.82 -29.79 20.32
C ALA A 31 1.59 -30.34 19.11
N GLY A 32 2.78 -29.80 18.85
CA GLY A 32 3.67 -30.27 17.78
C GLY A 32 4.31 -29.14 16.97
N GLY A 33 5.53 -28.75 17.36
CA GLY A 33 6.61 -28.30 16.47
C GLY A 33 6.38 -27.21 15.41
N ALA A 34 5.28 -26.47 15.43
CA ALA A 34 5.01 -25.40 14.46
C ALA A 34 5.25 -24.05 15.12
N GLN A 35 6.40 -23.42 14.81
CA GLN A 35 6.70 -22.06 15.25
C GLN A 35 5.50 -21.16 14.97
N SER A 36 5.08 -20.40 15.99
CA SER A 36 3.91 -19.54 15.88
C SER A 36 4.07 -18.61 14.66
N ALA A 37 3.01 -18.39 13.88
CA ALA A 37 3.10 -17.56 12.67
C ALA A 37 3.66 -16.15 12.95
N LEU A 38 3.48 -15.66 14.18
CA LEU A 38 4.08 -14.43 14.68
C LEU A 38 5.59 -14.55 14.85
N GLU A 39 6.09 -15.64 15.42
CA GLU A 39 7.52 -15.91 15.58
C GLU A 39 8.23 -16.06 14.22
N VAL A 40 7.62 -16.78 13.27
CA VAL A 40 8.15 -16.88 11.90
C VAL A 40 8.22 -15.50 11.23
N ARG A 41 7.19 -14.67 11.45
CA ARG A 41 7.15 -13.29 10.92
C ARG A 41 8.20 -12.39 11.57
N MET A 42 8.41 -12.50 12.88
CA MET A 42 9.40 -11.71 13.63
C MET A 42 10.83 -12.12 13.27
N LYS A 43 11.11 -13.43 13.14
CA LYS A 43 12.40 -13.97 12.69
C LYS A 43 12.73 -13.58 11.23
N PHE A 44 11.72 -13.50 10.36
CA PHE A 44 11.90 -12.98 9.01
C PHE A 44 12.20 -11.48 8.99
N ALA A 45 11.49 -10.68 9.80
CA ALA A 45 11.76 -9.25 9.90
C ALA A 45 13.19 -8.96 10.40
N SER A 46 13.67 -9.73 11.38
CA SER A 46 15.06 -9.61 11.85
C SER A 46 16.08 -10.07 10.80
N ASN A 47 15.80 -11.16 10.06
CA ASN A 47 16.67 -11.64 8.98
C ASN A 47 16.68 -10.71 7.76
N LEU A 48 15.58 -10.02 7.48
CA LEU A 48 15.55 -8.97 6.47
C LEU A 48 16.52 -7.86 6.87
N ASN A 49 16.48 -7.36 8.09
CA ASN A 49 17.42 -6.33 8.57
C ASN A 49 18.90 -6.76 8.45
N SER A 50 19.23 -8.04 8.70
CA SER A 50 20.61 -8.53 8.51
C SER A 50 20.99 -8.72 7.03
N MET A 51 20.04 -9.00 6.13
CA MET A 51 20.28 -9.00 4.68
C MET A 51 20.36 -7.58 4.11
N VAL A 52 19.59 -6.62 4.65
CA VAL A 52 19.66 -5.17 4.33
C VAL A 52 21.04 -4.60 4.67
N ALA A 53 21.63 -5.06 5.77
CA ALA A 53 22.95 -4.62 6.19
C ALA A 53 24.10 -5.11 5.26
N ASN A 54 23.90 -6.23 4.56
CA ASN A 54 24.92 -6.85 3.69
C ASN A 54 24.63 -6.71 2.17
N GLN A 55 23.40 -6.42 1.77
CA GLN A 55 23.03 -6.08 0.41
C GLN A 55 22.39 -4.70 0.41
N GLY A 56 22.97 -3.76 -0.36
CA GLY A 56 22.55 -2.36 -0.35
C GLY A 56 21.04 -2.17 -0.38
N ALA A 57 20.56 -1.10 0.28
CA ALA A 57 19.17 -0.74 0.58
C ALA A 57 18.12 -0.88 -0.55
N SER A 58 18.55 -1.12 -1.79
CA SER A 58 17.75 -1.43 -2.99
C SER A 58 16.87 -2.70 -2.85
N VAL A 59 17.26 -3.68 -2.03
CA VAL A 59 16.59 -5.00 -1.94
C VAL A 59 15.39 -5.02 -0.98
N VAL A 60 15.37 -4.10 -0.01
CA VAL A 60 14.45 -4.10 1.15
C VAL A 60 12.99 -3.89 0.75
N GLY A 61 12.73 -3.20 -0.36
CA GLY A 61 11.38 -2.96 -0.90
C GLY A 61 10.99 -3.86 -2.09
N ARG A 62 11.87 -4.77 -2.51
CA ARG A 62 11.71 -5.60 -3.73
C ARG A 62 11.83 -7.10 -3.45
N SER A 63 11.83 -7.49 -2.19
CA SER A 63 11.86 -8.88 -1.73
C SER A 63 10.51 -9.25 -1.12
N VAL A 64 10.02 -10.45 -1.40
CA VAL A 64 8.76 -10.97 -0.85
C VAL A 64 9.03 -12.37 -0.31
N PRO A 65 8.72 -12.65 0.97
CA PRO A 65 8.85 -14.00 1.50
C PRO A 65 7.85 -14.95 0.83
N VAL A 66 8.31 -16.17 0.54
CA VAL A 66 7.43 -17.25 0.11
C VAL A 66 6.81 -17.88 1.36
N ALA A 67 5.52 -17.62 1.57
CA ALA A 67 4.76 -18.25 2.64
C ALA A 67 4.15 -19.60 2.17
N SER A 68 3.50 -20.30 3.10
CA SER A 68 2.84 -21.61 2.89
C SER A 68 1.81 -21.65 1.73
N GLY A 69 1.41 -20.49 1.19
CA GLY A 69 0.53 -20.38 0.00
C GLY A 69 1.21 -20.57 -1.37
N GLY A 70 2.48 -20.98 -1.39
CA GLY A 70 3.22 -21.35 -2.61
C GLY A 70 3.91 -20.18 -3.33
N ALA A 71 4.97 -20.49 -4.07
CA ALA A 71 5.83 -19.52 -4.76
C ALA A 71 5.07 -18.62 -5.76
N ASN A 72 4.04 -19.14 -6.41
CA ASN A 72 3.24 -18.39 -7.39
C ASN A 72 2.56 -17.16 -6.76
N ARG A 73 2.02 -17.27 -5.54
CA ARG A 73 1.39 -16.14 -4.85
C ARG A 73 2.41 -15.07 -4.46
N ALA A 74 3.60 -15.50 -4.01
CA ALA A 74 4.70 -14.59 -3.72
C ALA A 74 5.15 -13.84 -4.98
N TYR A 75 5.24 -14.53 -6.13
CA TYR A 75 5.59 -13.92 -7.41
C TYR A 75 4.54 -12.91 -7.90
N MET A 76 3.25 -13.23 -7.79
CA MET A 76 2.17 -12.27 -8.11
C MET A 76 2.22 -11.03 -7.22
N ARG A 77 2.48 -11.22 -5.93
CA ARG A 77 2.64 -10.11 -4.98
C ARG A 77 3.85 -9.24 -5.34
N LEU A 78 4.99 -9.87 -5.66
CA LEU A 78 6.19 -9.17 -6.11
C LEU A 78 5.90 -8.36 -7.40
N ASN A 79 5.20 -8.96 -8.37
CA ASN A 79 4.82 -8.29 -9.61
C ASN A 79 3.96 -7.04 -9.39
N ARG A 80 3.04 -7.09 -8.42
CA ARG A 80 2.25 -5.92 -8.02
C ARG A 80 3.13 -4.83 -7.42
N ILE A 81 3.98 -5.18 -6.44
CA ILE A 81 4.92 -4.24 -5.80
C ILE A 81 5.81 -3.54 -6.85
N LEU A 82 6.35 -4.30 -7.81
CA LEU A 82 7.18 -3.73 -8.88
C LEU A 82 6.42 -2.78 -9.81
N SER A 83 5.12 -3.02 -9.99
CA SER A 83 4.24 -2.21 -10.85
C SER A 83 3.77 -0.95 -10.13
N ASP A 84 3.38 -1.06 -8.86
CA ASP A 84 2.95 0.07 -8.02
C ASP A 84 4.09 1.07 -7.80
N ASN A 85 5.31 0.57 -7.59
CA ASN A 85 6.52 1.40 -7.50
C ASN A 85 7.00 1.93 -8.86
N GLY A 86 6.38 1.53 -9.97
CA GLY A 86 6.74 2.00 -11.31
C GLY A 86 8.12 1.56 -11.82
N ILE A 87 8.77 0.58 -11.16
CA ILE A 87 10.18 0.20 -11.42
C ILE A 87 10.38 -0.26 -12.86
N ARG A 88 9.45 -1.06 -13.40
CA ARG A 88 9.55 -1.56 -14.79
C ARG A 88 9.53 -0.43 -15.80
N ARG A 89 8.67 0.57 -15.58
CA ARG A 89 8.56 1.74 -16.43
C ARG A 89 9.80 2.61 -16.33
N GLU A 90 10.34 2.79 -15.12
CA GLU A 90 11.59 3.49 -14.90
C GLU A 90 12.74 2.81 -15.66
N LEU A 91 12.89 1.49 -15.52
CA LEU A 91 13.90 0.72 -16.25
C LEU A 91 13.76 0.90 -17.76
N GLN A 92 12.53 0.85 -18.29
CA GLN A 92 12.28 1.05 -19.72
C GLN A 92 12.69 2.46 -20.18
N LEU A 93 12.34 3.50 -19.41
CA LEU A 93 12.71 4.89 -19.71
C LEU A 93 14.22 5.12 -19.59
N ARG A 94 14.92 4.38 -18.71
CA ARG A 94 16.37 4.49 -18.51
C ARG A 94 17.20 3.74 -19.56
N ARG A 95 16.59 2.87 -20.38
CA ARG A 95 17.32 2.12 -21.44
C ARG A 95 18.02 3.03 -22.45
N ARG A 96 17.50 4.23 -22.69
CA ARG A 96 18.07 5.22 -23.62
C ARG A 96 18.03 6.60 -22.99
N TYR A 97 18.95 7.47 -23.40
CA TYR A 97 18.95 8.85 -22.98
C TYR A 97 17.72 9.60 -23.53
N GLU A 98 16.97 10.24 -22.63
CA GLU A 98 15.87 11.15 -22.96
C GLU A 98 16.34 12.59 -22.74
N LYS A 99 16.38 13.41 -23.80
CA LYS A 99 16.75 14.83 -23.70
C LYS A 99 15.83 15.57 -22.71
N PRO A 100 16.33 16.51 -21.91
CA PRO A 100 15.54 17.21 -20.89
C PRO A 100 14.25 17.85 -21.40
N LYS A 101 14.25 18.40 -22.62
CA LYS A 101 13.05 18.98 -23.25
C LYS A 101 11.95 17.92 -23.43
N TYR A 102 12.28 16.77 -24.01
CA TYR A 102 11.33 15.68 -24.22
C TYR A 102 10.84 15.10 -22.90
N LYS A 103 11.73 14.94 -21.90
CA LYS A 103 11.35 14.53 -20.54
C LYS A 103 10.31 15.47 -19.92
N ARG A 104 10.50 16.79 -20.00
CA ARG A 104 9.54 17.78 -19.50
C ARG A 104 8.20 17.71 -20.23
N GLN A 105 8.23 17.59 -21.55
CA GLN A 105 7.02 17.47 -22.38
C GLN A 105 6.23 16.22 -22.01
N ARG A 106 6.91 15.08 -21.89
CA ARG A 106 6.31 13.81 -21.46
C ARG A 106 5.67 13.93 -20.08
N LEU A 107 6.38 14.43 -19.07
CA LEU A 107 5.83 14.60 -17.71
C LEU A 107 4.60 15.53 -17.69
N ARG A 108 4.58 16.58 -18.53
CA ARG A 108 3.42 17.46 -18.67
C ARG A 108 2.22 16.72 -19.27
N GLN A 109 2.42 15.97 -20.34
CA GLN A 109 1.36 15.18 -20.98
C GLN A 109 0.81 14.11 -20.04
N GLU A 110 1.69 13.39 -19.33
CA GLU A 110 1.31 12.36 -18.37
C GLU A 110 0.52 12.92 -17.18
N SER A 111 0.98 14.05 -16.62
CA SER A 111 0.28 14.70 -15.50
C SER A 111 -1.08 15.27 -15.93
N HIS A 112 -1.19 15.82 -17.14
CA HIS A 112 -2.47 16.25 -17.72
C HIS A 112 -3.42 15.07 -17.90
N ALA A 113 -2.96 13.99 -18.54
CA ALA A 113 -3.77 12.79 -18.74
C ALA A 113 -4.25 12.18 -17.41
N ARG A 114 -3.41 12.20 -16.37
CA ARG A 114 -3.79 11.76 -15.01
C ARG A 114 -4.91 12.62 -14.44
N ARG A 115 -4.76 13.94 -14.47
CA ARG A 115 -5.78 14.89 -13.96
C ARG A 115 -7.09 14.74 -14.72
N PHE A 116 -7.03 14.70 -16.05
CA PHE A 116 -8.20 14.51 -16.90
C PHE A 116 -8.93 13.20 -16.58
N LYS A 117 -8.20 12.10 -16.42
CA LYS A 117 -8.79 10.80 -16.03
C LYS A 117 -9.48 10.88 -14.67
N GLU A 118 -8.89 11.55 -13.69
CA GLU A 118 -9.46 11.73 -12.35
C GLU A 118 -10.74 12.59 -12.39
N GLU A 119 -10.72 13.70 -13.12
CA GLU A 119 -11.87 14.59 -13.30
C GLU A 119 -13.02 13.90 -14.03
N VAL A 120 -12.75 13.19 -15.13
CA VAL A 120 -13.76 12.41 -15.85
C VAL A 120 -14.36 11.34 -14.96
N LYS A 121 -13.53 10.62 -14.19
CA LYS A 121 -14.00 9.62 -13.23
C LYS A 121 -14.94 10.22 -12.19
N GLN A 122 -14.62 11.39 -11.65
CA GLN A 122 -15.47 12.08 -10.67
C GLN A 122 -16.81 12.49 -11.27
N LYS A 123 -16.80 13.09 -12.48
CA LYS A 123 -18.03 13.49 -13.19
C LYS A 123 -18.92 12.30 -13.52
N VAL A 124 -18.35 11.22 -14.03
CA VAL A 124 -19.09 9.98 -14.32
C VAL A 124 -19.66 9.37 -13.04
N HIS A 125 -18.89 9.36 -11.96
CA HIS A 125 -19.38 8.85 -10.67
C HIS A 125 -20.57 9.67 -10.13
N LEU A 126 -20.53 11.00 -10.29
CA LEU A 126 -21.65 11.87 -9.93
C LEU A 126 -22.90 11.54 -10.77
N ILE A 127 -22.75 11.43 -12.10
CA ILE A 127 -23.85 11.09 -13.00
C ILE A 127 -24.46 9.74 -12.64
N MET A 128 -23.63 8.72 -12.37
CA MET A 128 -24.12 7.40 -11.95
C MET A 128 -24.85 7.45 -10.61
N ARG A 129 -24.42 8.31 -9.68
CA ARG A 129 -25.11 8.52 -8.40
C ARG A 129 -26.47 9.20 -8.60
N MET A 130 -26.53 10.24 -9.44
CA MET A 130 -27.79 10.93 -9.78
C MET A 130 -28.78 9.99 -10.46
N LYS A 131 -28.30 9.17 -11.41
CA LYS A 131 -29.09 8.11 -12.05
C LYS A 131 -29.68 7.14 -11.03
N ASN A 132 -28.88 6.72 -10.04
CA ASN A 132 -29.36 5.83 -8.99
C ASN A 132 -30.40 6.48 -8.05
N TRP A 133 -30.42 7.81 -7.96
CA TRP A 133 -31.44 8.57 -7.25
C TRP A 133 -32.72 8.81 -8.06
N GLY A 134 -32.78 8.36 -9.32
CA GLY A 134 -33.94 8.52 -10.19
C GLY A 134 -34.00 9.86 -10.92
N MET A 135 -32.87 10.59 -10.99
CA MET A 135 -32.68 11.78 -11.83
C MET A 135 -31.98 11.44 -13.15
#